data_AF-A0A0D8BB02-F1
#
_entry.id   AF-A0A0D8BB02-F1
#
_cell.length_a   1.000
_cell.length_b   1.000
_cell.length_c   1.000
_cell.angle_alpha   90.00
_cell.angle_beta   90.00
_cell.angle_gamma   90.00
#
_symmetry.space_group_name_H-M   'P 1'
#
loop_
_entity.id
_entity.type
_entity.pdbx_description
1 polymer ?
#
loop_
_entity_poly.entity_id
_entity_poly.type
_entity_poly.pdbx_seq_one_letter_code
_entity_poly.pdbx_strand_id
1 'polypeptide(L)'
;MRTVTTPAALQAAARMSQLLPGLQTTAVNLIDHGNTLADPRNWEGPKAQVFRAQIWPEVQHALTDLHANLTELARGITEINRRTAAAGS
;
A
#
# COMPACT_ATOMS: atom_id res chain seq x y z
N MET A 1 -8.34 15.74 -26.16
CA MET A 1 -9.60 15.59 -25.42
C MET A 1 -9.45 16.28 -24.07
N ARG A 2 -10.37 17.18 -23.71
CA ARG A 2 -10.36 17.84 -22.39
C ARG A 2 -11.05 16.90 -21.40
N THR A 3 -10.31 16.36 -20.44
CA THR A 3 -10.89 15.51 -19.39
C THR A 3 -11.82 16.36 -18.53
N VAL A 4 -13.11 16.00 -18.46
CA VAL A 4 -14.08 16.67 -17.58
C VAL A 4 -14.14 15.86 -16.28
N THR A 5 -13.40 16.29 -15.26
CA THR A 5 -13.44 15.66 -13.94
C THR A 5 -14.64 16.18 -13.17
N THR A 6 -15.51 15.29 -12.68
CA THR A 6 -16.67 15.71 -11.88
C THR A 6 -16.25 16.08 -10.46
N PRO A 7 -17.03 16.92 -9.74
CA PRO A 7 -16.79 17.22 -8.33
C PRO A 7 -16.73 15.96 -7.45
N ALA A 8 -17.55 14.95 -7.77
CA ALA A 8 -17.55 13.67 -7.06
C ALA A 8 -16.22 12.92 -7.22
N ALA A 9 -15.66 12.88 -8.44
CA ALA A 9 -14.37 12.25 -8.70
C ALA A 9 -13.22 12.97 -7.96
N LEU A 10 -13.27 14.31 -7.88
CA LEU A 10 -12.29 15.09 -7.12
C LEU A 10 -12.38 14.82 -5.62
N GLN A 11 -13.59 14.75 -5.08
CA GLN A 11 -13.78 14.43 -3.67
C GLN A 11 -13.29 13.02 -3.35
N ALA A 12 -13.56 12.04 -4.22
CA ALA A 12 -13.06 10.67 -4.07
C ALA A 12 -11.52 10.63 -4.10
N ALA A 13 -10.90 11.27 -5.10
CA ALA A 13 -9.45 11.38 -5.23
C ALA A 13 -8.81 12.01 -3.98
N ALA A 14 -9.39 13.11 -3.47
CA ALA A 14 -8.91 13.77 -2.26
C ALA A 14 -8.99 12.86 -1.02
N ARG A 15 -10.10 12.14 -0.84
CA ARG A 15 -10.26 11.17 0.26
C ARG A 15 -9.26 10.02 0.15
N MET A 16 -9.03 9.50 -1.05
CA MET A 16 -8.05 8.43 -1.27
C MET A 16 -6.63 8.91 -0.96
N SER A 17 -6.24 10.11 -1.40
CA SER A 17 -4.93 10.71 -1.05
C SER A 17 -4.68 10.80 0.45
N GLN A 18 -5.73 11.00 1.25
CA GLN A 18 -5.62 11.07 2.72
C GLN A 18 -5.42 9.68 3.36
N LEU A 19 -6.00 8.64 2.78
CA LEU A 19 -5.97 7.28 3.34
C LEU A 19 -4.69 6.51 2.96
N LEU A 20 -4.17 6.76 1.75
CA LEU A 20 -3.05 5.98 1.18
C LEU A 20 -1.77 5.98 2.02
N PRO A 21 -1.29 7.12 2.56
CA PRO A 21 -0.04 7.14 3.33
C PRO A 21 -0.09 6.22 4.57
N GLY A 22 -1.24 6.18 5.25
CA GLY A 22 -1.44 5.31 6.40
C GLY A 22 -1.44 3.83 6.02
N LEU A 23 -2.06 3.46 4.90
CA LEU A 23 -2.05 2.08 4.39
C LEU A 23 -0.65 1.64 3.95
N GLN A 24 0.09 2.50 3.25
CA GLN A 24 1.47 2.23 2.84
C GLN A 24 2.36 2.00 4.06
N THR A 25 2.27 2.88 5.05
CA THR A 25 3.02 2.77 6.32
C THR A 25 2.67 1.47 7.05
N THR A 26 1.39 1.12 7.11
CA THR A 26 0.93 -0.12 7.74
C THR A 26 1.49 -1.35 7.03
N ALA A 27 1.51 -1.39 5.69
CA ALA A 27 2.06 -2.51 4.94
C ALA A 27 3.56 -2.71 5.23
N VAL A 28 4.35 -1.63 5.23
CA VAL A 28 5.78 -1.67 5.56
C VAL A 28 6.00 -2.14 7.00
N ASN A 29 5.26 -1.58 7.97
CA ASN A 29 5.38 -1.98 9.37
C ASN A 29 5.06 -3.47 9.59
N LEU A 30 4.04 -4.01 8.89
CA LEU A 30 3.71 -5.43 8.95
C LEU A 30 4.83 -6.29 8.36
N ILE A 31 5.48 -5.86 7.28
CA ILE A 31 6.66 -6.53 6.71
C ILE A 31 7.79 -6.56 7.74
N ASP A 32 8.10 -5.43 8.38
CA ASP A 32 9.19 -5.35 9.35
C ASP A 32 8.96 -6.23 10.59
N HIS A 33 7.75 -6.21 11.14
CA HIS A 33 7.38 -7.05 12.28
C HIS A 33 7.32 -8.53 11.90
N GLY A 34 6.80 -8.87 10.71
CA GLY A 34 6.78 -10.24 10.23
C GLY A 34 8.19 -10.79 9.98
N ASN A 35 9.11 -9.98 9.44
CA ASN A 35 10.52 -10.33 9.31
C ASN A 35 11.19 -10.56 10.68
N THR A 36 10.84 -9.77 11.68
CA THR A 36 11.29 -9.98 13.07
C THR A 36 10.80 -11.33 13.59
N LEU A 37 9.54 -11.70 13.35
CA LEU A 37 9.04 -13.04 13.71
C LEU A 37 9.65 -14.15 12.85
N ALA A 38 10.00 -13.89 11.61
CA ALA A 38 10.64 -14.87 10.73
C ALA A 38 12.11 -15.13 11.08
N ASP A 39 12.75 -14.28 11.88
CA ASP A 39 14.12 -14.49 12.34
C ASP A 39 14.21 -15.66 13.35
N PRO A 40 15.00 -16.71 13.08
CA PRO A 40 15.20 -17.83 14.00
C PRO A 40 15.87 -17.45 15.32
N ARG A 41 16.52 -16.29 15.40
CA ARG A 41 17.16 -15.81 16.64
C ARG A 41 16.15 -15.32 17.67
N ASN A 42 14.93 -14.98 17.24
CA ASN A 42 13.94 -14.34 18.11
C ASN A 42 13.01 -15.35 18.81
N TRP A 43 12.76 -16.50 18.20
CA TRP A 43 12.01 -17.61 18.81
C TRP A 43 12.18 -18.88 17.96
N GLU A 44 12.05 -20.05 18.57
CA GLU A 44 12.28 -21.34 17.90
C GLU A 44 11.20 -22.37 18.24
N GLY A 45 11.18 -23.45 17.46
CA GLY A 45 10.28 -24.58 17.65
C GLY A 45 9.32 -24.83 16.47
N PRO A 46 8.47 -25.87 16.56
CA PRO A 46 7.68 -26.33 15.41
C PRO A 46 6.76 -25.27 14.82
N LYS A 47 6.15 -24.41 15.65
CA LYS A 47 5.29 -23.32 15.18
C LYS A 47 6.06 -22.20 14.48
N ALA A 48 7.28 -21.92 14.94
CA ALA A 48 8.15 -20.92 14.33
C ALA A 48 8.62 -21.38 12.95
N GLN A 49 8.93 -22.67 12.82
CA GLN A 49 9.25 -23.31 11.54
C GLN A 49 8.06 -23.24 10.56
N VAL A 50 6.84 -23.57 11.01
CA VAL A 50 5.62 -23.45 10.19
C VAL A 50 5.40 -22.01 9.74
N PHE A 51 5.52 -21.04 10.66
CA PHE A 51 5.39 -19.63 10.31
C PHE A 51 6.37 -19.23 9.19
N ARG A 52 7.66 -19.56 9.34
CA ARG A 52 8.70 -19.22 8.36
C ARG A 52 8.57 -19.93 7.02
N ALA A 53 8.18 -21.20 7.06
CA ALA A 53 8.17 -22.05 5.86
C ALA A 53 6.88 -21.97 5.07
N GLN A 54 5.74 -21.69 5.72
CA GLN A 54 4.41 -21.86 5.11
C GLN A 54 3.56 -20.60 5.15
N ILE A 55 3.71 -19.74 6.17
CA ILE A 55 2.79 -18.60 6.35
C ILE A 55 3.44 -17.30 5.89
N TRP A 56 4.62 -16.99 6.42
CA TRP A 56 5.25 -15.68 6.22
C TRP A 56 5.60 -15.37 4.77
N PRO A 57 6.19 -16.29 3.96
CA PRO A 57 6.59 -15.96 2.60
C PRO A 57 5.43 -15.48 1.73
N GLU A 58 4.27 -16.14 1.82
CA GLU A 58 3.07 -15.77 1.05
C GLU A 58 2.50 -14.42 1.50
N VAL A 59 2.41 -14.20 2.82
CA VAL A 59 1.92 -12.93 3.39
C VAL A 59 2.87 -11.78 3.04
N GLN A 60 4.18 -12.00 3.14
CA GLN A 60 5.20 -11.01 2.79
C GLN A 60 5.10 -10.60 1.32
N HIS A 61 4.92 -11.57 0.42
CA HIS A 61 4.71 -11.30 -1.00
C HIS A 61 3.46 -10.45 -1.22
N ALA A 62 2.32 -10.82 -0.62
CA ALA A 62 1.08 -10.08 -0.73
C ALA A 62 1.18 -8.64 -0.17
N LEU A 63 1.87 -8.45 0.95
CA LEU A 63 2.11 -7.11 1.52
C LEU A 63 3.02 -6.25 0.63
N THR A 64 4.03 -6.87 0.01
CA THR A 64 4.95 -6.19 -0.92
C THR A 64 4.20 -5.74 -2.17
N ASP A 65 3.40 -6.63 -2.77
CA ASP A 65 2.56 -6.31 -3.92
C ASP A 65 1.53 -5.23 -3.58
N LEU A 66 0.89 -5.33 -2.41
CA LEU A 66 -0.04 -4.31 -1.93
C LEU A 66 0.66 -2.95 -1.83
N HIS A 67 1.84 -2.88 -1.22
CA HIS A 67 2.59 -1.63 -1.12
C HIS A 67 2.94 -1.03 -2.49
N ALA A 68 3.34 -1.87 -3.46
CA ALA A 68 3.60 -1.44 -4.83
C ALA A 68 2.33 -0.90 -5.51
N ASN A 69 1.21 -1.61 -5.37
CA ASN A 69 -0.09 -1.20 -5.92
C ASN A 69 -0.62 0.09 -5.29
N LEU A 70 -0.44 0.28 -3.98
CA LEU A 70 -0.80 1.54 -3.29
C LEU A 70 0.06 2.71 -3.77
N THR A 71 1.35 2.46 -4.07
CA THR A 71 2.26 3.47 -4.63
C THR A 71 1.81 3.89 -6.02
N GLU A 72 1.44 2.93 -6.87
CA GLU A 72 0.94 3.24 -8.22
C GLU A 72 -0.41 3.97 -8.17
N LEU A 73 -1.30 3.56 -7.27
CA LEU A 73 -2.57 4.26 -7.03
C LEU A 73 -2.35 5.71 -6.59
N ALA A 74 -1.40 5.96 -5.69
CA ALA A 74 -1.04 7.31 -5.26
C ALA A 74 -0.59 8.18 -6.44
N ARG A 75 0.27 7.66 -7.33
CA ARG A 75 0.71 8.36 -8.55
C ARG A 75 -0.47 8.68 -9.47
N GLY A 76 -1.36 7.71 -9.69
CA GLY A 76 -2.56 7.90 -10.51
C GLY A 76 -3.46 9.02 -9.97
N ILE A 77 -3.66 9.09 -8.66
CA ILE A 77 -4.46 10.14 -8.01
C ILE A 77 -3.79 11.51 -8.12
N THR A 78 -2.47 11.59 -7.94
CA THR A 78 -1.71 12.84 -8.15
C THR A 78 -1.92 13.38 -9.57
N GLU A 79 -1.89 12.49 -10.58
CA GLU A 79 -2.11 12.88 -11.97
C GLU A 79 -3.54 13.37 -12.24
N ILE A 80 -4.55 12.73 -11.64
CA ILE A 80 -5.96 13.18 -11.72
C ILE A 80 -6.11 14.59 -11.16
N ASN A 81 -5.51 14.84 -9.99
CA ASN A 81 -5.57 16.15 -9.34
C ASN A 81 -4.85 17.22 -10.18
N ARG A 82 -3.68 16.90 -10.73
CA ARG A 82 -2.89 17.80 -11.59
C ARG A 82 -3.62 18.18 -12.87
N ARG A 83 -4.18 17.21 -13.61
CA ARG A 83 -4.92 17.46 -14.86
C ARG A 83 -6.17 18.31 -14.62
N THR A 84 -6.82 18.14 -13.47
CA THR A 84 -8.01 18.92 -13.12
C THR A 84 -7.65 20.36 -12.77
N ALA A 85 -6.60 20.59 -11.96
CA ALA A 85 -6.16 21.95 -11.63
C ALA A 85 -5.80 22.77 -12.88
N ALA A 86 -5.14 22.13 -13.86
CA ALA A 86 -4.80 22.75 -15.14
C ALA A 86 -6.02 22.98 -16.08
N ALA A 87 -7.13 22.28 -15.87
CA ALA A 87 -8.35 22.42 -16.67
C ALA A 87 -9.33 23.47 -16.12
N GLY A 88 -9.15 23.88 -14.86
CA GLY A 88 -9.92 24.93 -14.19
C GLY A 88 -9.19 26.28 -14.08
N SER A 89 -7.96 26.37 -14.61
CA SER A 89 -7.19 27.61 -14.78
C SER A 89 -7.34 28.19 -16.18
#